data_AF-A0A3S5HU50-F1
#
_entry.id   AF-A0A3S5HU50-F1
#
_cell.length_a   1.000
_cell.length_b   1.000
_cell.length_c   1.000
_cell.angle_alpha   90.00
_cell.angle_beta   90.00
_cell.angle_gamma   90.00
#
_symmetry.space_group_name_H-M   'P 1'
#
loop_
_entity.id
_entity.type
_entity.pdbx_description
1 polymer ?
#
loop_
_entity_poly.entity_id
_entity_poly.type
_entity_poly.pdbx_seq_one_letter_code
_entity_poly.pdbx_strand_id
1 'polypeptide(L)'
;LSHLTFSEARKMPVQEIHLDVVLRELNLTQNEFIDLCILMGCDYTDSIRGIGPKKSIDLIKQHKSIEEILEKIDKSKYPPPENWNFREARELFQKPEVTDPEGIELKWGE
;
A
#
# COMPACT_ATOMS: atom_id res chain seq x y z
N LEU A 1 4.97 -4.69 14.17
CA LEU A 1 5.43 -6.07 14.40
C LEU A 1 4.35 -7.05 13.92
N SER A 2 4.58 -7.72 12.81
CA SER A 2 3.71 -8.80 12.35
C SER A 2 3.91 -10.04 13.23
N HIS A 3 2.84 -10.81 13.39
CA HIS A 3 2.79 -12.02 14.25
C HIS A 3 2.94 -11.78 15.76
N LEU A 4 3.00 -10.53 16.24
CA LEU A 4 3.16 -10.25 17.68
C LEU A 4 2.02 -10.84 18.53
N THR A 5 0.79 -10.81 18.02
CA THR A 5 -0.42 -11.32 18.69
C THR A 5 -0.81 -12.72 18.24
N PHE A 6 0.04 -13.40 17.47
CA PHE A 6 -0.23 -14.79 17.08
C PHE A 6 -0.12 -15.70 18.31
N SER A 7 -0.95 -16.75 18.32
CA SER A 7 -0.90 -17.76 19.39
C SER A 7 0.51 -18.30 19.57
N GLU A 8 1.00 -18.32 20.81
CA GLU A 8 2.29 -18.90 21.19
C GLU A 8 2.45 -20.33 20.64
N ALA A 9 1.36 -21.11 20.58
CA ALA A 9 1.36 -22.48 20.06
C ALA A 9 1.84 -22.57 18.59
N ARG A 10 1.67 -21.50 17.80
CA ARG A 10 2.14 -21.45 16.41
C ARG A 10 3.66 -21.27 16.29
N LYS A 11 4.34 -20.82 17.35
CA LYS A 11 5.79 -20.56 17.39
C LYS A 11 6.30 -19.74 16.20
N MET A 12 5.46 -18.85 15.69
CA MET A 12 5.81 -17.97 14.58
C MET A 12 6.75 -16.87 15.11
N PRO A 13 7.93 -16.67 14.52
CA PRO A 13 8.79 -15.57 14.94
C PRO A 13 8.11 -14.23 14.64
N VAL A 14 8.35 -13.27 15.53
CA VAL A 14 7.93 -11.89 15.33
C VAL A 14 8.65 -11.35 14.10
N GLN A 15 7.90 -10.68 13.22
CA GLN A 15 8.43 -10.08 12.02
C GLN A 15 8.36 -8.55 12.11
N GLU A 16 9.49 -7.91 11.80
CA GLU A 16 9.64 -6.47 11.72
C GLU A 16 9.84 -6.03 10.27
N ILE A 17 9.22 -4.92 9.88
CA ILE A 17 9.30 -4.37 8.54
C ILE A 17 9.64 -2.89 8.68
N HIS A 18 10.79 -2.50 8.14
CA HIS A 18 11.28 -1.13 8.14
C HIS A 18 10.88 -0.45 6.83
N LEU A 19 10.02 0.57 6.90
CA LEU A 19 9.50 1.26 5.72
C LEU A 19 10.61 1.94 4.91
N ASP A 20 11.57 2.57 5.59
CA ASP A 20 12.72 3.24 4.96
C ASP A 20 13.57 2.27 4.14
N VAL A 21 13.79 1.06 4.66
CA VAL A 21 14.50 -0.01 3.93
C VAL A 21 13.67 -0.44 2.72
N VAL A 22 12.37 -0.68 2.87
CA VAL A 22 11.49 -1.06 1.75
C VAL A 22 11.51 -0.03 0.62
N LEU A 23 11.36 1.26 0.95
CA LEU A 23 11.38 2.35 -0.02
C LEU A 23 12.74 2.45 -0.73
N ARG A 24 13.84 2.32 0.02
CA ARG A 24 15.20 2.35 -0.54
C ARG A 24 15.47 1.18 -1.48
N GLU A 25 15.18 -0.05 -1.06
CA GLU A 25 15.44 -1.26 -1.87
C GLU A 25 14.53 -1.32 -3.12
N LEU A 26 13.31 -0.78 -3.03
CA LEU A 26 12.43 -0.66 -4.18
C LEU A 26 12.74 0.57 -5.06
N ASN A 27 13.54 1.51 -4.55
CA ASN A 27 13.81 2.82 -5.14
C ASN A 27 12.52 3.58 -5.46
N LEU A 28 11.63 3.69 -4.47
CA LEU A 28 10.35 4.36 -4.57
C LEU A 28 10.23 5.46 -3.52
N THR A 29 9.55 6.53 -3.88
CA THR A 29 9.04 7.52 -2.93
C THR A 29 7.81 6.96 -2.20
N GLN A 30 7.43 7.60 -1.09
CA GLN A 30 6.21 7.23 -0.35
C GLN A 30 4.95 7.27 -1.24
N ASN A 31 4.85 8.25 -2.15
CA ASN A 31 3.69 8.39 -3.03
C ASN A 31 3.64 7.28 -4.09
N GLU A 32 4.78 6.96 -4.71
CA GLU A 32 4.88 5.83 -5.64
C GLU A 32 4.59 4.50 -4.94
N PHE A 33 4.99 4.36 -3.68
CA PHE A 33 4.73 3.16 -2.88
C PHE A 33 3.24 3.00 -2.52
N ILE A 34 2.54 4.08 -2.19
CA ILE A 34 1.08 4.06 -1.98
C ILE A 34 0.36 3.61 -3.27
N ASP A 35 0.74 4.16 -4.41
CA ASP A 35 0.19 3.76 -5.71
C ASP A 35 0.47 2.30 -6.05
N LEU A 36 1.67 1.82 -5.72
CA LEU A 36 2.01 0.40 -5.82
C LEU A 36 1.06 -0.45 -4.98
N CYS A 37 0.82 -0.09 -3.72
CA CYS A 37 -0.09 -0.82 -2.82
C CYS A 37 -1.53 -0.86 -3.35
N ILE A 38 -2.04 0.26 -3.87
CA ILE A 38 -3.37 0.32 -4.48
C ILE A 38 -3.45 -0.60 -5.71
N LEU A 39 -2.43 -0.59 -6.58
CA LEU A 39 -2.38 -1.47 -7.75
C LEU A 39 -2.25 -2.95 -7.42
N MET A 40 -1.62 -3.31 -6.30
CA MET A 40 -1.54 -4.69 -5.82
C MET A 40 -2.87 -5.18 -5.23
N GLY A 41 -3.76 -4.25 -4.89
CA GLY A 41 -5.02 -4.49 -4.19
C GLY A 41 -4.95 -3.98 -2.75
N CYS A 42 -5.99 -3.25 -2.35
CA CYS A 42 -6.18 -2.75 -1.00
C CYS A 42 -7.67 -2.82 -0.62
N ASP A 43 -8.00 -2.54 0.63
CA ASP A 43 -9.38 -2.68 1.12
C ASP A 43 -10.29 -1.48 0.78
N TYR A 44 -9.74 -0.41 0.19
CA TYR A 44 -10.44 0.87 0.01
C TYR A 44 -10.98 1.11 -1.41
N THR A 45 -10.55 0.32 -2.39
CA THR A 45 -10.94 0.46 -3.79
C THR A 45 -10.69 -0.84 -4.55
N ASP A 46 -11.33 -1.00 -5.70
CA ASP A 46 -11.07 -2.11 -6.62
C ASP A 46 -9.64 -2.07 -7.18
N SER A 47 -9.25 -3.14 -7.89
CA SER A 47 -7.95 -3.24 -8.56
C SER A 47 -8.13 -3.66 -10.02
N ILE A 48 -7.10 -3.41 -10.84
CA ILE A 48 -7.13 -3.77 -12.26
C ILE A 48 -6.93 -5.29 -12.40
N ARG A 49 -7.96 -5.99 -12.86
CA ARG A 49 -7.92 -7.46 -13.04
C ARG A 49 -6.75 -7.86 -13.94
N GLY A 50 -5.93 -8.81 -13.46
CA GLY A 50 -4.77 -9.31 -14.19
C GLY A 50 -3.49 -8.49 -14.01
N ILE A 51 -3.53 -7.41 -13.22
CA ILE A 51 -2.36 -6.73 -12.69
C ILE A 51 -2.21 -7.16 -11.22
N GLY A 52 -1.14 -7.89 -10.93
CA GLY A 52 -0.79 -8.32 -9.57
C GLY A 52 0.62 -7.87 -9.19
N PRO A 53 1.15 -8.30 -8.04
CA PRO A 53 2.34 -7.71 -7.39
C PRO A 53 3.53 -7.46 -8.32
N LYS A 54 3.94 -8.47 -9.08
CA LYS A 54 5.07 -8.36 -10.01
C LYS A 54 4.86 -7.26 -11.06
N LYS A 55 3.67 -7.23 -11.67
CA LYS A 55 3.36 -6.27 -12.73
C LYS A 55 3.13 -4.87 -12.16
N SER A 56 2.54 -4.75 -10.97
CA SER A 56 2.37 -3.46 -10.30
C SER A 56 3.72 -2.79 -10.03
N ILE A 57 4.72 -3.55 -9.56
CA ILE A 57 6.09 -3.03 -9.35
C ILE A 57 6.71 -2.54 -10.67
N ASP A 58 6.63 -3.33 -11.73
CA ASP A 58 7.19 -2.98 -13.04
C ASP A 58 6.56 -1.68 -13.58
N LEU A 59 5.22 -1.58 -13.50
CA LEU A 59 4.47 -0.42 -13.97
C LEU A 59 4.79 0.84 -13.15
N ILE A 60 4.84 0.74 -11.82
CA ILE A 60 5.15 1.89 -10.97
C ILE A 60 6.59 2.36 -11.16
N LYS A 61 7.55 1.45 -11.31
CA LYS A 61 8.94 1.83 -11.59
C LYS A 61 9.07 2.58 -12.92
N GLN A 62 8.28 2.22 -13.93
CA GLN A 62 8.30 2.82 -15.25
C GLN A 62 7.52 4.14 -15.34
N HIS A 63 6.34 4.21 -14.73
CA HIS A 63 5.35 5.27 -14.95
C HIS A 63 5.12 6.17 -13.73
N LYS A 64 5.60 5.78 -12.56
CA LYS A 64 5.60 6.55 -11.30
C LYS A 64 4.24 6.83 -10.65
N SER A 65 3.14 6.79 -11.40
CA SER A 65 1.80 7.01 -10.84
C SER A 65 0.73 6.18 -11.53
N ILE A 66 -0.39 5.95 -10.85
CA ILE A 66 -1.56 5.26 -11.43
C ILE A 66 -2.09 6.02 -12.65
N GLU A 67 -2.13 7.36 -12.62
CA GLU A 67 -2.56 8.19 -13.74
C GLU A 67 -1.74 7.91 -15.02
N GLU A 68 -0.41 7.97 -14.94
CA GLU A 68 0.48 7.69 -16.07
C GLU A 68 0.34 6.24 -16.55
N ILE A 69 0.14 5.29 -15.64
CA ILE A 69 -0.13 3.89 -16.00
C ILE A 69 -1.40 3.81 -16.84
N LEU A 70 -2.49 4.44 -16.40
CA LEU A 70 -3.76 4.44 -17.12
C LEU A 70 -3.68 5.08 -18.50
N GLU A 71 -2.72 5.97 -18.76
CA GLU A 71 -2.47 6.51 -20.10
C GLU A 71 -1.71 5.55 -21.02
N LYS A 72 -0.84 4.69 -20.47
CA LYS A 72 0.09 3.86 -21.25
C LYS A 72 -0.31 2.39 -21.36
N ILE A 73 -1.15 1.87 -20.46
CA ILE A 73 -1.55 0.46 -20.50
C ILE A 73 -2.53 0.15 -21.63
N ASP A 74 -2.49 -1.09 -22.10
CA ASP A 74 -3.52 -1.64 -22.98
C ASP A 74 -4.82 -1.91 -22.19
N LYS A 75 -5.76 -0.97 -22.27
CA LYS A 75 -7.07 -1.04 -21.59
C LYS A 75 -7.97 -2.15 -22.11
N SER A 76 -7.71 -2.71 -23.31
CA SER A 76 -8.47 -3.86 -23.81
C SER A 76 -8.12 -5.13 -23.03
N LYS A 77 -6.84 -5.25 -22.64
CA LYS A 77 -6.31 -6.37 -21.86
C LYS A 77 -6.43 -6.16 -20.36
N TYR A 78 -6.25 -4.93 -19.91
CA TYR A 78 -6.26 -4.53 -18.50
C TYR A 78 -7.29 -3.41 -18.29
N PRO A 79 -8.59 -3.71 -18.42
CA PRO A 79 -9.64 -2.71 -18.22
C PRO A 79 -9.63 -2.26 -16.75
N PRO A 80 -9.50 -0.95 -16.49
CA PRO A 80 -9.67 -0.41 -15.14
C PRO A 80 -11.11 -0.61 -14.64
N PRO A 81 -11.33 -0.70 -13.32
CA PRO A 81 -12.67 -0.70 -12.75
C PRO A 81 -13.50 0.51 -13.20
N GLU A 82 -14.81 0.33 -13.32
CA GLU A 82 -15.72 1.44 -13.60
C GLU A 82 -15.78 2.38 -12.40
N ASN A 83 -15.69 3.70 -12.64
CA ASN A 83 -15.65 4.72 -11.58
C ASN A 83 -14.57 4.46 -10.51
N TRP A 84 -13.40 3.99 -10.92
CA TRP A 84 -12.32 3.62 -10.01
C TRP A 84 -11.84 4.80 -9.13
N ASN A 85 -12.15 4.72 -7.84
CA ASN A 85 -11.90 5.75 -6.82
C ASN A 85 -10.50 5.64 -6.18
N PHE A 86 -9.47 5.37 -6.99
CA PHE A 86 -8.11 5.17 -6.49
C PHE A 86 -7.50 6.45 -5.89
N ARG A 87 -7.97 7.64 -6.28
CA ARG A 87 -7.49 8.92 -5.77
C ARG A 87 -7.94 9.15 -4.33
N GLU A 88 -9.18 8.78 -4.03
CA GLU A 88 -9.75 8.82 -2.69
C GLU A 88 -9.02 7.82 -1.78
N ALA A 89 -8.76 6.61 -2.29
CA ALA A 89 -7.93 5.63 -1.56
C ALA A 89 -6.50 6.15 -1.30
N ARG A 90 -5.87 6.81 -2.28
CA ARG A 90 -4.55 7.44 -2.12
C ARG A 90 -4.58 8.52 -1.05
N GLU A 91 -5.58 9.40 -1.06
CA GLU A 91 -5.72 10.46 -0.05
C GLU A 91 -5.90 9.86 1.35
N LEU A 92 -6.69 8.79 1.50
CA LEU A 92 -6.85 8.08 2.78
C LEU A 92 -5.51 7.55 3.33
N PHE A 93 -4.63 7.03 2.46
CA PHE A 93 -3.29 6.61 2.88
C PHE A 93 -2.34 7.77 3.21
N GLN A 94 -2.46 8.90 2.51
CA GLN A 94 -1.59 10.06 2.69
C GLN A 94 -1.98 10.90 3.91
N LYS A 95 -3.27 11.05 4.14
CA LYS A 95 -3.85 11.87 5.21
C LYS A 95 -4.95 11.09 5.95
N PRO A 96 -4.59 9.97 6.60
CA PRO A 96 -5.54 9.26 7.43
C PRO A 96 -5.98 10.15 8.59
N GLU A 97 -7.23 10.02 9.00
CA GLU A 97 -7.68 10.59 10.27
C GLU A 97 -6.99 9.84 11.41
N VAL A 98 -6.09 10.53 12.12
CA VAL A 98 -5.32 9.97 13.23
C VAL A 98 -5.42 10.88 14.44
N THR A 99 -5.39 10.28 15.62
CA THR A 99 -5.34 11.02 16.88
C THR A 99 -4.00 11.72 17.02
N ASP A 100 -4.01 12.93 17.57
CA ASP A 100 -2.79 13.65 17.93
C ASP A 100 -1.96 12.87 18.97
N PRO A 101 -0.73 12.43 18.63
CA PRO A 101 0.09 11.66 19.55
C PRO A 101 0.54 12.45 20.77
N GLU A 102 0.64 13.78 20.70
CA GLU A 102 1.11 14.61 21.84
C GLU A 102 0.07 14.64 22.98
N GLY A 103 -1.21 14.44 22.65
CA GLY A 103 -2.29 14.35 23.63
C GLY A 103 -2.45 12.98 24.30
N ILE A 104 -1.66 11.98 23.92
CA ILE A 104 -1.81 10.60 24.40
C ILE A 104 -0.79 10.32 25.52
N GLU A 105 -1.29 10.06 26.73
CA GLU A 105 -0.48 9.56 27.85
C GLU A 105 -0.65 8.03 27.98
N LEU A 106 0.42 7.27 27.72
CA LEU A 106 0.43 5.82 27.90
C LEU A 106 0.86 5.46 29.33
N LYS A 107 -0.04 4.83 30.09
CA LYS A 107 0.21 4.36 31.46
C LYS A 107 -0.08 2.86 31.56
N TRP A 108 0.84 2.13 32.18
CA TRP A 108 0.64 0.75 32.59
C TRP A 108 0.68 0.71 34.13
N GLY A 109 -0.44 0.37 34.76
CA GLY A 109 -0.56 0.19 36.21
C GLY A 109 -0.42 -1.28 36.62
N GLU A 110 -0.32 -1.52 37.93
CA GLU A 110 -0.47 -2.85 38.54
C GLU A 110 -1.92 -3.34 38.49
#